data_AF-B8MT04-F1
#
_entry.id   AF-B8MT04-F1
#
_cell.length_a   1.000
_cell.length_b   1.000
_cell.length_c   1.000
_cell.angle_alpha   90.00
_cell.angle_beta   90.00
_cell.angle_gamma   90.00
#
_symmetry.space_group_name_H-M   'P 1'
#
loop_
_entity.id
_entity.type
_entity.pdbx_description
1 polymer ?
#
loop_
_entity_poly.entity_id
_entity_poly.type
_entity_poly.pdbx_seq_one_letter_code
_entity_poly.pdbx_strand_id
1 'polypeptide(L)'
;MSNKNPLPTGSSSIGMHLSEEAIARTHILSLINRYASFARGIPDQQNEIAVLFEPNATILLPDGRELSPLEIGKITENNTPKLLRHHVTTVDVQWDDVVVRSGDGRCPFKRKVIVVDGMDAEGWLSQTVAEGVEAVAR
;
A
#
# COMPACT_ATOMS: atom_id res chain seq x y z
N MET A 1 13.61 8.15 -19.14
CA MET A 1 13.60 9.40 -18.35
C MET A 1 12.23 9.50 -17.69
N SER A 2 12.13 9.31 -16.37
CA SER A 2 10.85 9.36 -15.66
C SER A 2 10.44 10.81 -15.47
N ASN A 3 9.24 11.17 -15.94
CA ASN A 3 8.69 12.52 -15.83
C ASN A 3 8.40 12.82 -14.35
N LYS A 4 9.31 13.55 -13.69
CA LYS A 4 9.12 14.04 -12.32
C LYS A 4 8.20 15.25 -12.34
N ASN A 5 6.93 15.07 -12.69
CA ASN A 5 5.95 16.08 -12.35
C ASN A 5 5.74 16.01 -10.83
N PRO A 6 5.95 17.11 -10.09
CA PRO A 6 5.57 17.15 -8.69
C PRO A 6 4.07 16.82 -8.61
N LEU A 7 3.71 16.02 -7.60
CA LEU A 7 2.30 15.75 -7.34
C LEU A 7 1.56 17.09 -7.21
N PRO A 8 0.38 17.23 -7.82
CA PRO A 8 -0.41 18.45 -7.69
C PRO A 8 -0.63 18.75 -6.21
N THR A 9 -0.57 20.02 -5.85
CA THR A 9 -0.86 20.46 -4.48
C THR A 9 -2.29 20.03 -4.15
N GLY A 10 -2.44 19.18 -3.12
CA GLY A 10 -3.75 18.67 -2.73
C GLY A 10 -4.75 19.81 -2.58
N SER A 11 -5.88 19.71 -3.26
CA SER A 11 -6.98 20.66 -3.10
C SER A 11 -7.40 20.65 -1.64
N SER A 12 -7.59 21.83 -1.04
CA SER A 12 -8.23 21.92 0.27
C SER A 12 -9.54 21.14 0.21
N SER A 13 -9.75 20.21 1.14
CA SER A 13 -10.91 19.33 1.20
C SER A 13 -12.18 20.17 1.21
N ILE A 14 -12.84 20.32 0.05
CA ILE A 14 -14.01 21.19 -0.06
C ILE A 14 -15.14 20.52 0.74
N GLY A 15 -15.44 21.06 1.92
CA GLY A 15 -16.57 20.63 2.75
C GLY A 15 -16.23 19.73 3.95
N MET A 16 -14.96 19.42 4.22
CA MET A 16 -14.56 18.73 5.45
C MET A 16 -14.13 19.74 6.53
N HIS A 17 -14.61 19.58 7.77
CA HIS A 17 -14.15 20.42 8.86
C HIS A 17 -12.71 20.06 9.27
N LEU A 18 -11.91 21.02 9.71
CA LEU A 18 -10.49 20.79 10.08
C LEU A 18 -10.30 19.65 11.10
N SER A 19 -11.24 19.51 12.04
CA SER A 19 -11.21 18.41 13.01
C SER A 19 -11.44 17.05 12.37
N GLU A 20 -12.32 16.97 11.38
CA GLU A 20 -12.60 15.72 10.64
C GLU A 20 -11.39 15.34 9.80
N GLU A 21 -10.77 16.31 9.14
CA GLU A 21 -9.52 16.09 8.41
C GLU A 21 -8.41 15.58 9.33
N ALA A 22 -8.22 16.19 10.50
CA ALA A 22 -7.21 15.77 11.48
C ALA A 22 -7.46 14.33 11.98
N ILE A 23 -8.71 13.99 12.27
CA ILE A 23 -9.11 12.61 12.65
C ILE A 23 -8.79 11.65 11.51
N ALA A 24 -9.19 11.98 10.29
CA ALA A 24 -9.00 11.11 9.14
C ALA A 24 -7.51 10.87 8.82
N ARG A 25 -6.67 11.93 8.87
CA ARG A 25 -5.20 11.81 8.76
C ARG A 25 -4.63 10.88 9.83
N THR A 26 -5.09 10.99 11.08
CA THR A 26 -4.64 10.14 12.19
C THR A 26 -5.02 8.68 11.97
N HIS A 27 -6.22 8.41 11.47
CA HIS A 27 -6.67 7.05 11.14
C HIS A 27 -5.87 6.46 9.99
N ILE A 28 -5.62 7.22 8.91
CA ILE A 28 -4.82 6.78 7.77
C ILE A 28 -3.40 6.43 8.21
N LEU A 29 -2.75 7.31 8.97
CA LEU A 29 -1.40 7.05 9.50
C LEU A 29 -1.37 5.83 10.42
N SER A 30 -2.38 5.68 11.28
CA SER A 30 -2.51 4.50 12.15
C SER A 30 -2.66 3.22 11.34
N LEU A 31 -3.44 3.23 10.26
CA LEU A 31 -3.64 2.10 9.35
C LEU A 31 -2.35 1.73 8.62
N ILE A 32 -1.61 2.72 8.09
CA ILE A 32 -0.33 2.52 7.40
C ILE A 32 0.70 1.92 8.36
N ASN A 33 0.81 2.43 9.58
CA ASN A 33 1.75 1.91 10.58
C ASN A 33 1.38 0.48 11.02
N ARG A 34 0.07 0.17 11.15
CA ARG A 34 -0.40 -1.18 11.46
C ARG A 34 -0.04 -2.16 10.34
N TYR A 35 -0.26 -1.76 9.08
CA TYR A 35 0.20 -2.53 7.92
C TYR A 35 1.71 -2.79 7.98
N ALA A 36 2.52 -1.75 8.18
CA ALA A 36 3.98 -1.87 8.26
C ALA A 36 4.45 -2.80 9.39
N SER A 37 3.70 -2.86 10.49
CA SER A 37 3.96 -3.76 11.61
C SER A 37 3.65 -5.22 11.25
N PHE A 38 2.47 -5.49 10.68
CA PHE A 38 2.06 -6.87 10.33
C PHE A 38 2.85 -7.43 9.14
N ALA A 39 3.19 -6.58 8.18
CA ALA A 39 3.93 -6.99 7.00
C ALA A 39 5.35 -7.51 7.32
N ARG A 40 5.84 -7.36 8.55
CA ARG A 40 7.09 -8.00 9.02
C ARG A 40 7.01 -9.52 9.11
N GLY A 41 5.80 -10.05 9.31
CA GLY A 41 5.55 -11.48 9.52
C GLY A 41 4.95 -12.18 8.31
N ILE A 42 5.04 -11.63 7.10
CA ILE A 42 4.59 -12.32 5.88
C ILE A 42 5.54 -13.51 5.60
N PRO A 43 5.02 -14.71 5.26
CA PRO A 43 3.60 -15.00 4.95
C PRO A 43 2.70 -15.32 6.16
N ASP A 44 3.26 -15.62 7.33
CA ASP A 44 2.51 -16.08 8.50
C ASP A 44 1.39 -15.15 8.97
N GLN A 45 1.54 -13.82 8.78
CA GLN A 45 0.58 -12.79 9.20
C GLN A 45 -0.35 -12.31 8.08
N GLN A 46 -0.53 -13.08 7.00
CA GLN A 46 -1.37 -12.65 5.87
C GLN A 46 -2.82 -12.35 6.26
N ASN A 47 -3.39 -13.09 7.22
CA ASN A 47 -4.77 -12.90 7.65
C ASN A 47 -4.93 -11.59 8.44
N GLU A 48 -3.96 -11.28 9.30
CA GLU A 48 -3.87 -10.04 10.07
C GLU A 48 -3.67 -8.82 9.17
N ILE A 49 -3.00 -9.00 8.03
CA ILE A 49 -2.88 -7.97 7.01
C ILE A 49 -4.20 -7.80 6.27
N ALA A 50 -4.85 -8.90 5.87
CA ALA A 50 -6.08 -8.87 5.08
C ALA A 50 -7.21 -8.11 5.77
N VAL A 51 -7.32 -8.16 7.11
CA VAL A 51 -8.34 -7.40 7.86
C VAL A 51 -8.17 -5.87 7.80
N LEU A 52 -7.04 -5.37 7.27
CA LEU A 52 -6.80 -3.94 7.06
C LEU A 52 -7.41 -3.40 5.76
N PHE A 53 -7.92 -4.29 4.91
CA PHE A 53 -8.44 -3.98 3.59
C PHE A 53 -9.95 -4.22 3.51
N GLU A 54 -10.61 -3.56 2.57
CA GLU A 54 -11.98 -3.94 2.17
C GLU A 54 -12.00 -5.37 1.60
N PRO A 55 -13.11 -6.13 1.73
CA PRO A 55 -13.19 -7.51 1.25
C PRO A 55 -12.87 -7.70 -0.24
N ASN A 56 -13.10 -6.67 -1.06
CA ASN A 56 -12.85 -6.65 -2.50
C ASN A 56 -11.69 -5.73 -2.90
N ALA A 57 -10.85 -5.32 -1.94
CA ALA A 57 -9.68 -4.52 -2.25
C ALA A 57 -8.70 -5.29 -3.14
N THR A 58 -7.97 -4.56 -3.97
CA THR A 58 -6.87 -5.11 -4.78
C THR A 58 -5.55 -4.41 -4.45
N ILE A 59 -4.48 -5.19 -4.46
CA ILE A 59 -3.10 -4.73 -4.35
C ILE A 59 -2.50 -4.81 -5.75
N LEU A 60 -2.20 -3.66 -6.35
CA LEU A 60 -1.54 -3.58 -7.64
C LEU A 60 -0.02 -3.52 -7.44
N LEU A 61 0.68 -4.50 -7.99
CA LEU A 61 2.13 -4.58 -7.96
C LEU A 61 2.77 -3.81 -9.13
N PRO A 62 4.06 -3.44 -9.04
CA PRO A 62 4.76 -2.72 -10.12
C PRO A 62 4.84 -3.47 -11.46
N ASP A 63 4.77 -4.81 -11.43
CA ASP A 63 4.73 -5.67 -12.62
C ASP A 63 3.32 -5.76 -13.27
N GLY A 64 2.33 -5.06 -12.71
CA GLY A 64 0.95 -5.06 -13.19
C GLY A 64 0.09 -6.20 -12.65
N ARG A 65 0.63 -7.12 -11.85
CA ARG A 65 -0.19 -8.14 -11.18
C ARG A 65 -1.10 -7.49 -10.14
N GLU A 66 -2.33 -8.00 -10.05
CA GLU A 66 -3.27 -7.69 -8.99
C GLU A 66 -3.40 -8.86 -8.05
N LEU A 67 -3.28 -8.60 -6.74
CA LEU A 67 -3.45 -9.60 -5.69
C LEU A 67 -4.59 -9.19 -4.76
N SER A 68 -5.35 -10.17 -4.28
CA SER A 68 -6.18 -9.94 -3.10
C SER A 68 -5.31 -9.79 -1.85
N PRO A 69 -5.78 -9.09 -0.80
CA PRO A 69 -5.06 -8.99 0.47
C PRO A 69 -4.74 -10.34 1.12
N LEU A 70 -5.57 -11.36 0.90
CA LEU A 70 -5.34 -12.74 1.35
C LEU A 70 -4.20 -13.44 0.60
N GLU A 71 -3.80 -12.91 -0.55
CA GLU A 71 -2.72 -13.43 -1.38
C GLU A 71 -1.43 -12.64 -1.23
N ILE A 72 -1.34 -11.68 -0.30
CA ILE A 72 -0.16 -10.84 -0.14
C ILE A 72 1.11 -11.64 0.19
N GLY A 73 0.96 -12.84 0.78
CA GLY A 73 2.06 -13.79 0.99
C GLY A 73 2.74 -14.28 -0.28
N LYS A 74 2.01 -14.31 -1.41
CA LYS A 74 2.56 -14.72 -2.72
C LYS A 74 3.65 -13.78 -3.23
N ILE A 75 3.75 -12.56 -2.68
CA ILE A 75 4.81 -11.61 -3.03
C ILE A 75 6.18 -12.16 -2.62
N THR A 76 6.26 -12.87 -1.49
CA THR A 76 7.52 -13.37 -0.93
C THR A 76 7.72 -14.87 -1.11
N GLU A 77 6.75 -15.58 -1.68
CA GLU A 77 6.69 -17.06 -1.68
C GLU A 77 7.95 -17.72 -2.28
N ASN A 78 8.51 -17.14 -3.34
CA ASN A 78 9.71 -17.66 -4.00
C ASN A 78 11.02 -17.20 -3.35
N ASN A 79 10.98 -16.20 -2.45
CA ASN A 79 12.16 -15.62 -1.82
C ASN A 79 11.82 -14.98 -0.47
N THR A 80 11.45 -15.83 0.51
CA THR A 80 11.01 -15.38 1.83
C THR A 80 12.16 -14.70 2.59
N PRO A 81 12.09 -13.38 2.85
CA PRO A 81 13.16 -12.70 3.56
C PRO A 81 13.19 -13.14 5.03
N LYS A 82 14.38 -13.31 5.61
CA LYS A 82 14.53 -13.58 7.06
C LYS A 82 14.00 -12.44 7.93
N LEU A 83 14.00 -11.23 7.39
CA LEU A 83 13.51 -10.03 8.06
C LEU A 83 13.02 -9.03 7.01
N LEU A 84 11.75 -8.66 7.09
CA LEU A 84 11.18 -7.58 6.28
C LEU A 84 10.90 -6.37 7.17
N ARG A 85 11.43 -5.19 6.79
CA ARG A 85 11.16 -3.92 7.47
C ARG A 85 10.58 -2.92 6.49
N HIS A 86 9.41 -2.40 6.84
CA HIS A 86 8.78 -1.30 6.10
C HIS A 86 9.19 0.02 6.76
N HIS A 87 9.78 0.91 5.96
CA HIS A 87 10.10 2.27 6.38
C HIS A 87 9.01 3.21 5.86
N VAL A 88 8.21 3.76 6.77
CA VAL A 88 7.21 4.77 6.46
C VAL A 88 7.80 6.12 6.82
N THR A 89 8.24 6.89 5.83
CA THR A 89 8.96 8.15 6.04
C THR A 89 8.05 9.35 5.82
N THR A 90 7.44 9.43 4.64
CA THR A 90 6.58 10.54 4.24
C THR A 90 5.25 9.97 3.75
N VAL A 91 4.15 10.44 4.33
CA VAL A 91 2.79 10.12 3.90
C VAL A 91 2.13 11.43 3.50
N ASP A 92 1.98 11.63 2.20
CA ASP A 92 1.16 12.71 1.67
C ASP A 92 -0.28 12.20 1.51
N VAL A 93 -1.22 12.86 2.18
CA VAL A 93 -2.65 12.52 2.11
C VAL A 93 -3.33 13.61 1.30
N GLN A 94 -3.76 13.23 0.10
CA GLN A 94 -4.53 14.07 -0.80
C GLN A 94 -6.00 13.66 -0.74
N TRP A 95 -6.87 14.65 -0.58
CA TRP A 95 -8.31 14.46 -0.59
C TRP A 95 -8.82 14.71 -2.02
N ASP A 96 -8.80 13.66 -2.84
CA ASP A 96 -9.57 13.65 -4.09
C ASP A 96 -11.00 13.25 -3.73
N ASP A 97 -11.97 14.13 -4.00
CA ASP A 97 -13.38 13.93 -3.64
C ASP A 97 -13.90 12.53 -4.04
N VAL A 98 -14.02 11.63 -3.07
CA VAL A 98 -15.23 11.00 -2.49
C VAL A 98 -14.71 9.89 -1.57
N VAL A 99 -14.59 10.17 -0.28
CA VAL A 99 -14.28 9.16 0.74
C VAL A 99 -15.58 8.68 1.37
N VAL A 100 -16.02 7.46 1.06
CA VAL A 100 -17.16 6.86 1.75
C VAL A 100 -16.66 6.32 3.09
N ARG A 101 -16.96 7.04 4.17
CA ARG A 101 -16.74 6.55 5.53
C ARG A 101 -17.62 5.32 5.76
N SER A 102 -17.04 4.20 6.20
CA SER A 102 -17.83 3.04 6.60
C SER A 102 -18.67 3.38 7.83
N GLY A 103 -19.85 2.77 7.97
CA GLY A 103 -20.80 3.02 9.06
C GLY A 103 -20.25 2.74 10.46
N ASP A 104 -19.12 2.03 10.56
CA ASP A 104 -18.40 1.72 11.79
C ASP A 104 -17.28 2.72 12.14
N GLY A 105 -17.12 3.79 11.34
CA GLY A 105 -16.11 4.82 11.55
C GLY A 105 -14.71 4.46 11.07
N ARG A 106 -14.52 3.31 10.42
CA ARG A 106 -13.25 2.93 9.78
C ARG A 106 -13.11 3.54 8.38
N CYS A 107 -11.86 3.70 7.96
CA CYS A 107 -11.48 4.14 6.62
C CYS A 107 -10.56 3.09 5.98
N PRO A 108 -11.08 1.93 5.57
CA PRO A 108 -10.28 0.87 4.99
C PRO A 108 -9.70 1.25 3.62
N PHE A 109 -8.62 0.58 3.22
CA PHE A 109 -8.07 0.80 1.88
C PHE A 109 -8.99 0.22 0.82
N LYS A 110 -9.51 1.09 -0.07
CA LYS A 110 -10.20 0.66 -1.29
C LYS A 110 -9.23 0.21 -2.39
N ARG A 111 -8.10 0.90 -2.53
CA ARG A 111 -7.04 0.61 -3.49
C ARG A 111 -5.69 1.02 -2.89
N LYS A 112 -4.66 0.20 -3.07
CA LYS A 112 -3.28 0.53 -2.70
C LYS A 112 -2.38 0.39 -3.93
N VAL A 113 -1.64 1.45 -4.25
CA VAL A 113 -0.58 1.43 -5.27
C VAL A 113 0.75 1.52 -4.54
N ILE A 114 1.65 0.56 -4.79
CA ILE A 114 3.00 0.57 -4.24
C ILE A 114 3.90 1.24 -5.28
N VAL A 115 4.27 2.50 -5.03
CA VAL A 115 5.25 3.22 -5.84
C VAL A 115 6.58 3.16 -5.11
N VAL A 116 7.61 2.63 -5.77
CA VAL A 116 8.97 2.53 -5.22
C VAL A 116 9.81 3.59 -5.91
N ASP A 117 10.12 4.66 -5.19
CA ASP A 117 10.97 5.73 -5.71
C ASP A 117 12.44 5.35 -5.48
N GLY A 118 13.25 5.30 -6.56
CA GLY A 118 14.66 4.91 -6.47
C GLY A 118 14.87 3.43 -6.13
N MET A 119 14.18 2.52 -6.83
CA MET A 119 14.40 1.08 -6.69
C MET A 119 15.88 0.74 -6.88
N ASP A 120 16.50 0.20 -5.84
CA ASP A 120 17.85 -0.36 -5.93
C ASP A 120 17.82 -1.52 -6.93
N ALA A 121 18.61 -1.41 -8.00
CA ALA A 121 18.64 -2.39 -9.08
C ALA A 121 19.03 -3.79 -8.59
N GLU A 122 19.81 -3.88 -7.50
CA GLU A 122 20.22 -5.13 -6.88
C GLU A 122 19.40 -5.47 -5.61
N GLY A 123 18.44 -4.62 -5.24
CA GLY A 123 17.59 -4.83 -4.08
C GLY A 123 16.63 -6.00 -4.26
N TRP A 124 16.27 -6.67 -3.14
CA TRP A 124 15.36 -7.82 -3.12
C TRP A 124 14.07 -7.59 -3.93
N LEU A 125 13.48 -6.39 -3.84
CA LEU A 125 12.24 -6.07 -4.56
C LEU A 125 12.44 -6.02 -6.09
N SER A 126 13.61 -5.56 -6.57
CA SER A 126 13.96 -5.56 -7.99
C SER A 126 14.04 -6.99 -8.54
N GLN A 127 14.67 -7.90 -7.79
CA GLN A 127 14.82 -9.31 -8.16
C GLN A 127 13.46 -10.02 -8.21
N THR A 128 12.63 -9.85 -7.17
CA THR A 128 11.30 -10.46 -7.10
C THR A 128 10.36 -9.97 -8.21
N VAL A 129 10.47 -8.69 -8.61
CA VAL A 129 9.68 -8.14 -9.74
C VAL A 129 10.19 -8.67 -11.09
N ALA A 130 11.51 -8.74 -11.29
CA ALA A 130 12.10 -9.22 -12.54
C ALA A 130 11.76 -10.70 -12.81
N GLU A 131 11.84 -11.56 -11.79
CA GLU A 131 11.50 -12.98 -11.89
C GLU A 131 10.01 -13.21 -12.20
N GLY A 132 9.12 -12.33 -11.69
CA GLY A 132 7.69 -12.38 -11.98
C GLY A 132 7.34 -12.02 -13.43
N VAL A 133 8.10 -11.11 -14.07
CA VAL A 133 7.87 -10.70 -15.47
C VAL A 133 8.31 -11.78 -16.45
N GLU A 134 9.41 -12.49 -16.20
CA GLU A 134 9.86 -13.59 -17.07
C GLU A 134 8.93 -14.82 -17.01
N ALA A 135 8.26 -15.06 -15.88
CA ALA A 135 7.33 -16.18 -15.71
C ALA A 135 6.00 -15.99 -16.49
N VAL A 136 5.64 -14.75 -16.86
CA VAL A 136 4.42 -14.44 -17.63
C VAL A 136 4.70 -14.38 -19.15
N ALA A 137 5.97 -14.34 -19.55
CA ALA A 137 6.40 -14.33 -20.94
C ALA A 137 6.63 -15.74 -21.55
N ARG A 138 6.28 -16.81 -20.81
CA ARG A 138 6.29 -18.21 -21.26
C ARG A 138 4.88 -18.78 -21.25
#